data_AF-A0A246JQI3-F1
#
_entry.id   AF-A0A246JQI3-F1
#
_cell.length_a   1.000
_cell.length_b   1.000
_cell.length_c   1.000
_cell.angle_alpha   90.00
_cell.angle_beta   90.00
_cell.angle_gamma   90.00
#
_symmetry.space_group_name_H-M   'P 1'
#
loop_
_entity.id
_entity.type
_entity.pdbx_description
1 polymer ?
#
loop_
_entity_poly.entity_id
_entity_poly.type
_entity_poly.pdbx_seq_one_letter_code
_entity_poly.pdbx_strand_id
1 'polypeptide(L)'
;MPRTVIVATALALSLPIATTHAETSKATTARKADLADRVAGTYKGAVISDARGSSRDNVTITVTRVSANKVEIKSAYARIPTVTIPLEKAMDAILAARGPHVFLLDTVRSPDRLDLTIDDASWSGTRVSIHAPK
;
A
#
# COMPACT_ATOMS: atom_id res chain seq x y z
N MET A 1 5.85 -77.62 33.31
CA MET A 1 7.04 -76.84 33.72
C MET A 1 7.55 -76.04 32.53
N PRO A 2 8.07 -74.81 32.74
CA PRO A 2 7.94 -73.69 31.80
C PRO A 2 9.20 -73.34 30.98
N ARG A 3 8.99 -72.51 29.93
CA ARG A 3 9.84 -71.40 29.40
C ARG A 3 11.28 -71.75 28.93
N THR A 4 11.71 -71.38 27.72
CA THR A 4 12.19 -70.01 27.36
C THR A 4 12.53 -70.02 25.85
N VAL A 5 11.79 -69.32 24.98
CA VAL A 5 12.06 -67.98 24.36
C VAL A 5 13.42 -67.84 23.65
N ILE A 6 13.39 -67.77 22.31
CA ILE A 6 14.45 -67.19 21.45
C ILE A 6 13.84 -65.97 20.74
N VAL A 7 14.43 -64.81 20.93
CA VAL A 7 14.06 -63.55 20.28
C VAL A 7 14.95 -63.39 19.04
N ALA A 8 14.34 -63.28 17.86
CA ALA A 8 15.01 -62.91 16.62
C ALA A 8 14.66 -61.45 16.28
N THR A 9 15.70 -60.65 16.09
CA THR A 9 15.65 -59.22 15.79
C THR A 9 15.41 -59.01 14.30
N ALA A 10 14.31 -58.37 13.91
CA ALA A 10 14.03 -57.99 12.53
C ALA A 10 14.10 -56.46 12.36
N LEU A 11 15.01 -56.02 11.49
CA LEU A 11 15.31 -54.65 11.12
C LEU A 11 14.26 -54.14 10.13
N ALA A 12 13.40 -53.20 10.52
CA ALA A 12 12.43 -52.55 9.64
C ALA A 12 12.96 -51.17 9.21
N LEU A 13 13.35 -51.03 7.93
CA LEU A 13 13.60 -49.72 7.32
C LEU A 13 12.27 -49.04 6.97
N SER A 14 11.99 -47.93 7.63
CA SER A 14 10.85 -47.05 7.40
C SER A 14 11.14 -46.04 6.28
N LEU A 15 10.27 -46.01 5.25
CA LEU A 15 10.22 -44.98 4.21
C LEU A 15 9.68 -43.65 4.79
N PRO A 16 10.24 -42.47 4.46
CA PRO A 16 9.62 -41.20 4.78
C PRO A 16 8.47 -40.89 3.82
N ILE A 17 7.27 -40.75 4.37
CA ILE A 17 6.10 -40.20 3.67
C ILE A 17 6.36 -38.71 3.45
N ALA A 18 6.55 -38.31 2.20
CA ALA A 18 6.57 -36.91 1.82
C ALA A 18 5.17 -36.30 2.03
N THR A 19 4.97 -35.59 3.13
CA THR A 19 3.82 -34.71 3.32
C THR A 19 3.94 -33.51 2.39
N THR A 20 3.30 -33.60 1.23
CA THR A 20 2.94 -32.46 0.39
C THR A 20 2.06 -31.51 1.21
N HIS A 21 2.65 -30.41 1.66
CA HIS A 21 1.90 -29.29 2.21
C HIS A 21 1.15 -28.62 1.06
N ALA A 22 -0.12 -29.01 0.87
CA ALA A 22 -1.03 -28.24 0.03
C ALA A 22 -1.30 -26.92 0.75
N GLU A 23 -0.50 -25.91 0.46
CA GLU A 23 -0.78 -24.53 0.82
C GLU A 23 -2.08 -24.14 0.14
N THR A 24 -3.17 -24.23 0.88
CA THR A 24 -4.47 -23.73 0.47
C THR A 24 -4.33 -22.21 0.38
N SER A 25 -3.94 -21.73 -0.80
CA SER A 25 -4.07 -20.33 -1.17
C SER A 25 -5.54 -19.99 -1.08
N LYS A 26 -5.92 -19.43 0.07
CA LYS A 26 -7.26 -18.93 0.34
C LYS A 26 -7.52 -17.86 -0.71
N ALA A 27 -8.27 -18.23 -1.75
CA ALA A 27 -8.71 -17.33 -2.78
C ALA A 27 -9.49 -16.21 -2.09
N THR A 28 -8.79 -15.10 -1.83
CA THR A 28 -9.38 -13.92 -1.24
C THR A 28 -10.27 -13.35 -2.33
N THR A 29 -11.58 -13.50 -2.16
CA THR A 29 -12.59 -12.90 -3.03
C THR A 29 -12.17 -11.46 -3.28
N ALA A 30 -11.89 -11.12 -4.54
CA ALA A 30 -11.35 -9.82 -4.90
C ALA A 30 -12.31 -8.74 -4.42
N ARG A 31 -11.91 -8.02 -3.37
CA ARG A 31 -12.71 -6.95 -2.78
C ARG A 31 -12.86 -5.83 -3.80
N LYS A 32 -14.07 -5.27 -3.94
CA LYS A 32 -14.30 -4.07 -4.74
C LYS A 32 -13.38 -2.94 -4.23
N ALA A 33 -12.60 -2.36 -5.13
CA ALA A 33 -11.70 -1.25 -4.80
C ALA A 33 -12.50 -0.05 -4.25
N ASP A 34 -12.07 0.45 -3.10
CA ASP A 34 -12.61 1.64 -2.43
C ASP A 34 -11.81 2.91 -2.78
N LEU A 35 -12.18 4.06 -2.20
CA LEU A 35 -11.52 5.33 -2.51
C LEU A 35 -10.03 5.32 -2.15
N ALA A 36 -9.68 4.74 -1.00
CA ALA A 36 -8.31 4.63 -0.58
C ALA A 36 -7.49 3.72 -1.50
N ASP A 37 -8.07 2.62 -2.00
CA ASP A 37 -7.40 1.77 -2.99
C ASP A 37 -7.12 2.51 -4.30
N ARG A 38 -8.01 3.42 -4.73
CA ARG A 38 -7.81 4.18 -5.97
C ARG A 38 -6.63 5.14 -5.89
N VAL A 39 -6.36 5.69 -4.70
CA VAL A 39 -5.33 6.72 -4.54
C VAL A 39 -4.05 6.20 -3.87
N ALA A 40 -4.09 5.02 -3.23
CA ALA A 40 -2.90 4.43 -2.63
C ALA A 40 -1.80 4.22 -3.68
N GLY A 41 -0.56 4.50 -3.29
CA GLY A 41 0.59 4.37 -4.18
C GLY A 41 1.70 5.35 -3.86
N THR A 42 2.73 5.32 -4.70
CA THR A 42 3.85 6.26 -4.64
C THR A 42 3.76 7.24 -5.79
N TYR A 43 3.98 8.51 -5.49
CA TYR A 43 3.97 9.59 -6.45
C TYR A 43 5.29 10.37 -6.38
N LYS A 44 5.74 10.88 -7.53
CA LYS A 44 6.94 11.70 -7.64
C LYS A 44 6.57 13.04 -8.28
N GLY A 45 7.11 14.11 -7.71
CA GLY A 45 6.73 15.47 -8.11
C GLY A 45 7.61 16.54 -7.49
N ALA A 46 7.06 17.74 -7.38
CA ALA A 46 7.75 18.90 -6.84
C ALA A 46 6.88 19.65 -5.84
N VAL A 47 7.54 20.20 -4.81
CA VAL A 47 6.97 21.26 -3.97
C VAL A 47 7.02 22.54 -4.78
N ILE A 48 5.85 22.96 -5.26
CA ILE A 48 5.69 24.14 -6.11
C ILE A 48 5.74 25.43 -5.29
N SER A 49 5.32 25.38 -4.03
CA SER A 49 5.36 26.50 -3.09
C SER A 49 5.41 25.99 -1.64
N ASP A 50 6.18 26.65 -0.77
CA ASP A 50 6.26 26.39 0.66
C ASP A 50 6.41 27.73 1.41
N ALA A 51 5.43 28.08 2.24
CA ALA A 51 5.41 29.38 2.92
C ALA A 51 6.59 29.60 3.88
N ARG A 52 7.30 28.55 4.31
CA ARG A 52 8.43 28.65 5.26
C ARG A 52 9.71 28.03 4.70
N GLY A 53 9.76 27.72 3.40
CA GLY A 53 10.85 27.02 2.74
C GLY A 53 10.99 27.35 1.27
N SER A 54 11.96 26.72 0.62
CA SER A 54 12.15 26.84 -0.83
C SER A 54 11.40 25.74 -1.57
N SER A 55 11.05 25.99 -2.84
CA SER A 55 10.58 24.95 -3.75
C SER A 55 11.62 23.81 -3.86
N ARG A 56 11.13 22.59 -4.07
CA ARG A 56 11.95 21.37 -4.12
C ARG A 56 11.44 20.43 -5.20
N ASP A 57 12.29 20.06 -6.13
CA ASP A 57 11.99 19.02 -7.12
C ASP A 57 12.24 17.62 -6.58
N ASN A 58 11.75 16.61 -7.31
CA ASN A 58 11.94 15.18 -7.03
C ASN A 58 11.50 14.74 -5.63
N VAL A 59 10.51 15.42 -5.05
CA VAL A 59 9.90 15.05 -3.77
C VAL A 59 8.93 13.89 -3.99
N THR A 60 9.12 12.83 -3.21
CA THR A 60 8.28 11.62 -3.24
C THR A 60 7.20 11.72 -2.16
N ILE A 61 5.97 11.41 -2.54
CA ILE A 61 4.84 11.23 -1.65
C ILE A 61 4.40 9.77 -1.69
N THR A 62 4.21 9.17 -0.52
CA THR A 62 3.59 7.85 -0.37
C THR A 62 2.21 8.01 0.24
N VAL A 63 1.20 7.47 -0.43
CA VAL A 63 -0.19 7.44 0.01
C VAL A 63 -0.52 6.00 0.41
N THR A 64 -0.83 5.80 1.69
CA THR A 64 -1.12 4.47 2.27
C THR A 64 -2.57 4.41 2.72
N ARG A 65 -3.28 3.33 2.38
CA ARG A 65 -4.64 3.09 2.85
C ARG A 65 -4.67 2.85 4.36
N VAL A 66 -5.52 3.59 5.07
CA VAL A 66 -5.81 3.37 6.50
C VAL A 66 -7.18 2.74 6.68
N SER A 67 -8.18 3.21 5.93
CA SER A 67 -9.52 2.62 5.83
C SER A 67 -10.12 2.92 4.46
N ALA A 68 -11.36 2.49 4.20
CA ALA A 68 -11.94 2.56 2.85
C ALA A 68 -12.01 3.97 2.22
N ASN A 69 -12.08 4.99 3.07
CA ASN A 69 -12.12 6.40 2.67
C ASN A 69 -11.12 7.23 3.49
N LYS A 70 -9.99 6.64 3.88
CA LYS A 70 -8.99 7.33 4.70
C LYS A 70 -7.60 6.87 4.31
N VAL A 71 -6.70 7.83 4.11
CA VAL A 71 -5.32 7.57 3.71
C VAL A 71 -4.34 8.31 4.62
N GLU A 72 -3.18 7.71 4.82
CA GLU A 72 -2.02 8.36 5.40
C GLU A 72 -1.12 8.87 4.26
N ILE A 73 -0.66 10.11 4.40
CA ILE A 73 0.26 10.76 3.49
C ILE A 73 1.60 10.88 4.18
N LYS A 74 2.65 10.37 3.55
CA LYS A 74 4.03 10.53 4.00
C LYS A 74 4.86 11.17 2.90
N SER A 75 5.68 12.15 3.27
CA SER A 75 6.56 12.86 2.34
C SER A 75 8.03 12.57 2.61
N ALA A 76 8.83 12.52 1.56
CA ALA A 76 10.29 12.55 1.65
C ALA A 76 10.83 13.97 1.95
N TYR A 77 10.00 15.01 1.82
CA TYR A 77 10.34 16.38 2.21
C TYR A 77 9.90 16.64 3.65
N ALA A 78 10.87 16.79 4.55
CA ALA A 78 10.66 16.87 6.00
C ALA A 78 9.71 17.99 6.48
N ARG A 79 9.49 19.02 5.65
CA ARG A 79 8.55 20.12 5.94
C ARG A 79 7.09 19.75 5.75
N ILE A 80 6.79 18.71 4.98
CA ILE A 80 5.43 18.17 4.85
C ILE A 80 5.31 17.04 5.90
N PRO A 81 4.57 17.24 6.99
CA PRO A 81 4.42 16.23 8.02
C PRO A 81 3.60 15.03 7.52
N THR A 82 3.74 13.89 8.21
CA THR A 82 2.82 12.77 8.02
C THR A 82 1.45 13.13 8.56
N VAL A 83 0.41 12.99 7.73
CA VAL A 83 -0.98 13.30 8.10
C VAL A 83 -1.91 12.20 7.63
N THR A 84 -3.06 12.07 8.27
CA THR A 84 -4.13 11.18 7.80
C THR A 84 -5.32 11.99 7.30
N ILE A 85 -5.73 11.75 6.04
CA ILE A 85 -6.76 12.53 5.35
C ILE A 85 -7.97 11.64 5.08
N PRO A 86 -9.18 12.01 5.55
CA PRO A 86 -10.42 11.39 5.10
C PRO A 86 -10.75 11.84 3.68
N LEU A 87 -11.25 10.92 2.86
CA LEU A 87 -11.51 11.11 1.44
C LEU A 87 -13.01 11.07 1.13
N GLU A 88 -13.40 11.79 0.10
CA GLU A 88 -14.70 11.68 -0.55
C GLU A 88 -14.56 11.71 -2.06
N LYS A 89 -15.61 11.27 -2.76
CA LYS A 89 -15.71 11.39 -4.21
C LYS A 89 -16.65 12.55 -4.53
N ALA A 90 -16.18 13.50 -5.34
CA ALA A 90 -16.98 14.59 -5.87
C ALA A 90 -16.86 14.59 -7.39
N MET A 91 -17.97 14.26 -8.07
CA MET A 91 -18.00 14.08 -9.53
C MET A 91 -16.91 13.10 -10.01
N ASP A 92 -15.94 13.59 -10.78
CA ASP A 92 -14.82 12.83 -11.34
C ASP A 92 -13.53 12.96 -10.51
N ALA A 93 -13.59 13.53 -9.31
CA ALA A 93 -12.42 13.71 -8.45
C ALA A 93 -12.55 12.98 -7.11
N ILE A 94 -11.41 12.62 -6.55
CA ILE A 94 -11.26 12.18 -5.16
C ILE A 94 -10.59 13.32 -4.39
N LEU A 95 -11.26 13.77 -3.32
CA LEU A 95 -10.90 14.97 -2.56
C LEU A 95 -10.72 14.67 -1.07
N ALA A 96 -10.06 15.59 -0.34
CA ALA A 96 -10.14 15.62 1.11
C ALA A 96 -11.58 15.97 1.54
N ALA A 97 -12.20 15.11 2.35
CA ALA A 97 -13.58 15.31 2.80
C ALA A 97 -13.72 16.41 3.86
N ARG A 98 -12.64 16.72 4.59
CA ARG A 98 -12.59 17.75 5.64
C ARG A 98 -11.16 18.05 6.08
N GLY A 99 -11.02 19.10 6.87
CA GLY A 99 -9.74 19.52 7.45
C GLY A 99 -9.03 20.57 6.60
N PRO A 100 -7.81 20.97 6.99
CA PRO A 100 -7.10 22.07 6.35
C PRO A 100 -6.31 21.64 5.11
N HIS A 101 -6.42 20.37 4.69
CA HIS A 101 -5.58 19.80 3.65
C HIS A 101 -6.28 19.87 2.30
N VAL A 102 -5.53 20.24 1.27
CA VAL A 102 -5.92 19.96 -0.11
C VAL A 102 -5.43 18.56 -0.46
N PHE A 103 -6.33 17.74 -0.95
CA PHE A 103 -6.04 16.47 -1.60
C PHE A 103 -6.90 16.44 -2.85
N LEU A 104 -6.29 16.34 -4.04
CA LEU A 104 -7.03 16.31 -5.30
C LEU A 104 -6.41 15.31 -6.26
N LEU A 105 -7.25 14.38 -6.71
CA LEU A 105 -6.95 13.48 -7.82
C LEU A 105 -8.15 13.47 -8.77
N ASP A 106 -8.00 14.04 -9.97
CA ASP A 106 -8.99 13.95 -11.04
C ASP A 106 -8.88 12.57 -11.69
N THR A 107 -9.90 11.74 -11.53
CA THR A 107 -9.92 10.33 -11.96
C THR A 107 -10.14 10.14 -13.46
N VAL A 108 -10.42 11.22 -14.22
CA VAL A 108 -10.75 11.15 -15.65
C VAL A 108 -9.70 11.87 -16.49
N ARG A 109 -9.44 13.15 -16.22
CA ARG A 109 -8.52 13.97 -17.01
C ARG A 109 -7.06 13.69 -16.68
N SER A 110 -6.75 13.33 -15.44
CA SER A 110 -5.38 13.12 -14.98
C SER A 110 -5.33 12.08 -13.86
N PRO A 111 -5.70 10.82 -14.15
CA PRO A 111 -5.95 9.77 -13.14
C PRO A 111 -4.73 9.42 -12.28
N ASP A 112 -3.53 9.78 -12.74
CA ASP A 112 -2.27 9.56 -12.03
C ASP A 112 -1.69 10.83 -11.40
N ARG A 113 -2.32 12.00 -11.59
CA ARG A 113 -1.85 13.25 -11.01
C ARG A 113 -2.46 13.45 -9.62
N LEU A 114 -1.63 13.83 -8.67
CA LEU A 114 -2.02 14.16 -7.31
C LEU A 114 -1.52 15.57 -6.97
N ASP A 115 -2.43 16.40 -6.49
CA ASP A 115 -2.14 17.69 -5.88
C ASP A 115 -2.40 17.64 -4.38
N LEU A 116 -1.47 18.20 -3.61
CA LEU A 116 -1.53 18.27 -2.17
C LEU A 116 -1.18 19.66 -1.67
N THR A 117 -1.88 20.10 -0.63
CA THR A 117 -1.42 21.20 0.24
C THR A 117 -1.54 20.74 1.68
N ILE A 118 -0.41 20.68 2.37
CA ILE A 118 -0.32 20.26 3.77
C ILE A 118 0.63 21.23 4.46
N ASP A 119 0.18 21.84 5.55
CA ASP A 119 0.98 22.73 6.40
C ASP A 119 1.68 23.84 5.58
N ASP A 120 0.89 24.51 4.74
CA ASP A 120 1.29 25.61 3.83
C ASP A 120 2.37 25.25 2.78
N ALA A 121 2.59 23.96 2.55
CA ALA A 121 3.40 23.45 1.46
C ALA A 121 2.53 22.79 0.40
N SER A 122 2.57 23.33 -0.81
CA SER A 122 1.87 22.82 -1.99
C SER A 122 2.81 21.96 -2.83
N TRP A 123 2.35 20.77 -3.17
CA TRP A 123 3.08 19.78 -3.94
C TRP A 123 2.18 19.24 -5.06
N SER A 124 2.78 18.98 -6.22
CA SER A 124 2.11 18.36 -7.36
C SER A 124 3.01 17.30 -7.95
N GLY A 125 2.45 16.14 -8.29
CA GLY A 125 3.21 15.06 -8.92
C GLY A 125 2.34 13.99 -9.56
N THR A 126 3.00 12.99 -10.13
CA THR A 126 2.36 11.89 -10.83
C THR A 126 2.72 10.55 -10.21
N ARG A 127 1.82 9.58 -10.33
CA ARG A 127 2.01 8.23 -9.84
C ARG A 127 3.20 7.60 -10.54
N VAL A 128 4.06 6.92 -9.77
CA VAL A 128 5.14 6.12 -10.32
C VAL A 128 4.56 4.78 -10.76
N SER A 129 4.53 4.53 -12.06
CA SER A 129 4.13 3.24 -12.61
C SER A 129 5.09 2.16 -12.11
N ILE A 130 4.57 1.10 -11.48
CA ILE A 130 5.34 -0.13 -11.34
C ILE A 130 5.44 -0.76 -12.74
N HIS A 131 6.53 -0.50 -13.45
CA HIS A 131 6.81 -1.27 -14.66
C HIS A 131 7.07 -2.72 -14.20
N ALA A 132 6.17 -3.64 -14.54
CA ALA A 132 6.50 -5.05 -14.44
C ALA A 132 7.68 -5.30 -15.41
N PRO A 133 8.77 -5.95 -14.97
CA PRO A 133 9.81 -6.35 -15.90
C PRO A 133 9.20 -7.26 -16.97
N LYS A 134 9.52 -6.98 -18.23
CA LYS A 134 9.15 -7.81 -19.39
C LYS A 134 9.94 -9.11 -19.38
#